data_AF-A0A660SCY1-F1
#
_entry.id   AF-A0A660SCY1-F1
#
_cell.length_a   1.000
_cell.length_b   1.000
_cell.length_c   1.000
_cell.angle_alpha   90.00
_cell.angle_beta   90.00
_cell.angle_gamma   90.00
#
_symmetry.space_group_name_H-M   'P 1'
#
loop_
_entity.id
_entity.type
_entity.pdbx_description
1 polymer ?
#
loop_
_entity_poly.entity_id
_entity_poly.type
_entity_poly.pdbx_seq_one_letter_code
_entity_poly.pdbx_strand_id
1 'polypeptide(L)'
;MSDKVLLNNAKSFDDFDDEFELLEVIDEEVTAEVEPLPEESDSCISSLWLEQKNRLEIPLVLLDSKLIIRWRNDAFRAFRETEGLEYNGRPFHALFSSFADPVYRENLIATLKNPESGYGWKDRVVGRGQEHRQFVADINILPLEYKEKAPEWYLAVITDVTEHQKSIIKANFESILKASLLKDEDTGNHIKRVNAYSQTIASELKGKYQWTYFVDNPDDTMLVDDDFIENIGLLAAFHDVGKIGTPESILLKNGELNDDEWAVMKEHPANGALILDSHPVPMAKRIARSHHERWDGTGYPYSLEGDDPKWGIPLSARIVA
;
A
#
# COMPACT_ATOMS: atom_id res chain seq x y z
N MET A 1 -44.04 10.79 -12.34
CA MET A 1 -44.51 10.08 -11.12
C MET A 1 -44.53 8.61 -11.47
N SER A 2 -43.80 7.69 -10.87
CA SER A 2 -42.83 7.68 -9.78
C SER A 2 -41.98 6.43 -10.00
N ASP A 3 -40.65 6.54 -9.96
CA ASP A 3 -39.73 5.44 -9.64
C ASP A 3 -38.40 6.04 -9.15
N LYS A 4 -38.54 6.96 -8.18
CA LYS A 4 -37.44 7.61 -7.43
C LYS A 4 -37.27 6.97 -6.03
N VAL A 5 -37.59 5.69 -5.86
CA VAL A 5 -37.76 5.07 -4.52
C VAL A 5 -36.64 4.09 -4.12
N LEU A 6 -35.61 3.86 -4.94
CA LEU A 6 -34.52 2.92 -4.58
C LEU A 6 -33.14 3.57 -4.33
N LEU A 7 -33.10 4.79 -3.79
CA LEU A 7 -31.85 5.47 -3.41
C LEU A 7 -31.75 5.89 -1.93
N ASN A 8 -32.65 5.42 -1.06
CA ASN A 8 -32.70 5.89 0.33
C ASN A 8 -32.09 4.92 1.36
N ASN A 9 -30.95 4.29 1.08
CA ASN A 9 -30.21 3.54 2.12
C ASN A 9 -28.69 3.48 1.93
N ALA A 10 -28.08 4.44 1.25
CA ALA A 10 -26.65 4.72 1.42
C ALA A 10 -26.53 6.00 2.26
N LYS A 11 -26.00 5.88 3.47
CA LYS A 11 -25.62 7.06 4.27
C LYS A 11 -24.65 7.89 3.42
N SER A 12 -24.92 9.18 3.30
CA SER A 12 -24.04 10.17 2.66
C SER A 12 -22.70 10.18 3.38
N PHE A 13 -21.62 10.24 2.60
CA PHE A 13 -20.23 10.23 3.06
C PHE A 13 -19.72 11.66 3.38
N ASP A 14 -20.60 12.66 3.37
CA ASP A 14 -20.30 14.10 3.43
C ASP A 14 -20.07 14.66 4.86
N ASP A 15 -19.81 13.83 5.88
CA ASP A 15 -19.67 14.28 7.28
C ASP A 15 -18.22 14.28 7.81
N PHE A 16 -17.20 14.24 6.95
CA PHE A 16 -15.78 14.24 7.36
C PHE A 16 -14.92 15.21 6.52
N ASP A 17 -15.38 16.44 6.35
CA ASP A 17 -14.52 17.52 5.87
C ASP A 17 -14.52 18.60 6.94
N ASP A 18 -13.52 18.61 7.82
CA ASP A 18 -12.96 19.84 8.36
C ASP A 18 -11.60 19.57 9.03
N GLU A 19 -10.61 20.33 8.54
CA GLU A 19 -9.28 20.60 9.10
C GLU A 19 -8.22 19.48 9.10
N PHE A 20 -7.46 19.40 8.00
CA PHE A 20 -6.07 18.94 8.03
C PHE A 20 -5.18 19.99 7.37
N GLU A 21 -4.43 20.73 8.20
CA GLU A 21 -3.29 21.51 7.78
C GLU A 21 -2.24 20.60 7.13
N LEU A 22 -1.59 21.11 6.08
CA LEU A 22 -0.38 20.53 5.50
C LEU A 22 0.60 20.20 6.64
N LEU A 23 0.83 18.91 6.88
CA LEU A 23 1.96 18.46 7.67
C LEU A 23 3.22 18.79 6.87
N GLU A 24 3.75 19.99 7.09
CA GLU A 24 5.18 20.20 7.02
C GLU A 24 5.84 19.07 7.81
N VAL A 25 6.86 18.45 7.22
CA VAL A 25 7.79 17.63 7.99
C VAL A 25 8.30 18.54 9.09
N ILE A 26 7.74 18.39 10.30
CA ILE A 26 8.26 19.10 11.46
C ILE A 26 9.61 18.44 11.72
N ASP A 27 10.66 19.01 11.13
CA ASP A 27 12.03 18.91 11.63
C ASP A 27 12.08 19.63 12.98
N GLU A 28 11.34 19.09 13.96
CA GLU A 28 11.61 19.38 15.35
C GLU A 28 12.91 18.65 15.64
N GLU A 29 14.03 19.39 15.64
CA GLU A 29 15.24 19.01 16.36
C GLU A 29 14.86 18.81 17.83
N VAL A 30 14.33 17.64 18.15
CA VAL A 30 14.22 17.17 19.52
C VAL A 30 15.62 16.74 19.91
N THR A 31 16.44 17.68 20.36
CA THR A 31 17.66 17.40 21.11
C THR A 31 17.26 16.82 22.47
N ALA A 32 16.75 15.59 22.49
CA ALA A 32 16.58 14.83 23.71
C ALA A 32 17.98 14.39 24.18
N GLU A 33 18.36 14.77 25.40
CA GLU A 33 19.53 14.19 26.06
C GLU A 33 19.44 12.65 25.93
N VAL A 34 20.51 12.05 25.41
CA VAL A 34 20.62 10.60 25.23
C VAL A 34 20.73 9.99 26.62
N GLU A 35 19.62 9.46 27.15
CA GLU A 35 19.68 8.67 28.37
C GLU A 35 20.64 7.49 28.14
N PRO A 36 21.58 7.26 29.07
CA PRO A 36 22.54 6.17 28.94
C PRO A 36 21.78 4.84 28.84
N LEU A 37 22.30 3.94 28.00
CA LEU A 37 21.82 2.56 27.96
C LEU A 37 21.82 1.97 29.38
N PRO A 38 20.89 1.07 29.72
CA PRO A 38 20.84 0.45 31.04
C PRO A 38 22.22 -0.09 31.43
N GLU A 39 22.65 0.22 32.66
CA GLU A 39 23.98 -0.11 33.15
C GLU A 39 24.25 -1.62 33.07
N GLU A 40 25.51 -1.97 32.79
CA GLU A 40 25.98 -3.34 32.69
C GLU A 40 25.69 -4.10 34.01
N SER A 41 24.74 -5.03 33.98
CA SER A 41 24.59 -6.01 35.07
C SER A 41 25.64 -7.10 34.92
N ASP A 42 26.29 -7.54 35.99
CA ASP A 42 27.30 -8.63 36.02
C ASP A 42 26.73 -10.04 35.69
N SER A 43 25.54 -10.14 35.07
CA SER A 43 24.95 -11.41 34.69
C SER A 43 25.57 -11.96 33.39
N CYS A 44 25.74 -13.28 33.27
CA CYS A 44 26.23 -13.90 32.04
C CYS A 44 25.33 -13.65 30.81
N ILE A 45 24.09 -13.20 31.03
CA ILE A 45 23.12 -12.87 29.98
C ILE A 45 23.43 -11.49 29.36
N SER A 46 23.92 -10.52 30.15
CA SER A 46 24.26 -9.19 29.66
C SER A 46 25.49 -9.21 28.75
N SER A 47 26.52 -9.99 29.09
CA SER A 47 27.75 -10.10 28.29
C SER A 47 27.51 -10.78 26.94
N LEU A 48 26.74 -11.88 26.92
CA LEU A 48 26.35 -12.53 25.68
C LEU A 48 25.48 -11.62 24.81
N TRP A 49 24.52 -10.89 25.41
CA TRP A 49 23.72 -9.91 24.68
C TRP A 49 24.58 -8.82 24.04
N LEU A 50 25.54 -8.25 24.79
CA LEU A 50 26.44 -7.22 24.29
C LEU A 50 27.28 -7.69 23.10
N GLU A 51 27.71 -8.95 23.10
CA GLU A 51 28.42 -9.56 21.98
C GLU A 51 27.53 -9.84 20.76
N GLN A 52 26.28 -10.24 20.98
CA GLN A 52 25.39 -10.74 19.92
C GLN A 52 24.51 -9.65 19.30
N LYS A 53 24.18 -8.58 20.02
CA LYS A 53 23.21 -7.56 19.57
C LYS A 53 23.52 -6.95 18.20
N ASN A 54 24.80 -6.81 17.85
CA ASN A 54 25.25 -6.32 16.53
C ASN A 54 25.51 -7.44 15.50
N ARG A 55 25.59 -8.70 15.93
CA ARG A 55 25.75 -9.87 15.03
C ARG A 55 24.42 -10.39 14.50
N LEU A 56 23.31 -10.04 15.14
CA LEU A 56 21.98 -10.41 14.67
C LEU A 56 21.66 -9.67 13.38
N GLU A 57 21.36 -10.43 12.33
CA GLU A 57 20.93 -9.93 11.01
C GLU A 57 19.46 -9.48 10.99
N ILE A 58 18.78 -9.51 12.14
CA ILE A 58 17.41 -9.04 12.31
C ILE A 58 17.47 -7.60 12.82
N PRO A 59 16.78 -6.64 12.18
CA PRO A 59 16.67 -5.27 12.68
C PRO A 59 16.10 -5.20 14.10
N LEU A 60 16.86 -4.59 15.01
CA LEU A 60 16.50 -4.38 16.40
C LEU A 60 16.60 -2.92 16.79
N VAL A 61 15.63 -2.46 17.58
CA VAL A 61 15.59 -1.09 18.13
C VAL A 61 15.25 -1.15 19.61
N LEU A 62 16.03 -0.47 20.44
CA LEU A 62 15.74 -0.27 21.86
C LEU A 62 15.02 1.06 22.05
N LEU A 63 13.88 1.01 22.74
CA LEU A 63 13.00 2.13 23.00
C LEU A 63 12.87 2.37 24.50
N ASP A 64 12.79 3.64 24.89
CA ASP A 64 12.43 4.00 26.27
C ASP A 64 10.91 3.94 26.51
N SER A 65 10.48 4.27 27.73
CA SER A 65 9.07 4.31 28.14
C SER A 65 8.18 5.28 27.33
N LYS A 66 8.79 6.22 26.59
CA LYS A 66 8.11 7.17 25.70
C LYS A 66 8.17 6.72 24.23
N LEU A 67 8.66 5.51 23.96
CA LEU A 67 8.87 4.95 22.62
C LEU A 67 9.88 5.76 21.78
N ILE A 68 10.83 6.43 22.44
CA ILE A 68 11.93 7.12 21.77
C ILE A 68 13.07 6.14 21.51
N ILE A 69 13.64 6.22 20.30
CA ILE A 69 14.75 5.36 19.89
C ILE A 69 16.01 5.76 20.66
N ARG A 70 16.52 4.83 21.46
CA ARG A 70 17.77 5.01 22.22
C ARG A 70 18.94 4.22 21.64
N TRP A 71 18.67 3.11 20.97
CA TRP A 71 19.69 2.30 20.32
C TRP A 71 19.12 1.46 19.18
N ARG A 72 19.98 1.07 18.24
CA ARG A 72 19.66 0.20 17.10
C ARG A 72 20.89 -0.59 16.65
N ASN A 73 20.69 -1.75 16.04
CA ASN A 73 21.78 -2.58 15.51
C ASN A 73 22.08 -2.32 14.02
N ASP A 74 23.14 -2.94 13.52
CA ASP A 74 23.64 -2.80 12.14
C ASP A 74 22.61 -3.26 11.10
N ALA A 75 21.84 -4.31 11.41
CA ALA A 75 20.76 -4.78 10.55
C ALA A 75 19.67 -3.72 10.36
N PHE A 76 19.29 -2.99 11.43
CA PHE A 76 18.35 -1.88 11.32
C PHE A 76 18.93 -0.74 10.47
N ARG A 77 20.24 -0.47 10.59
CA ARG A 77 20.91 0.53 9.77
C ARG A 77 20.82 0.19 8.29
N ALA A 78 21.16 -1.05 7.92
CA ALA A 78 21.02 -1.52 6.54
C ALA A 78 19.56 -1.49 6.03
N PHE A 79 18.60 -1.75 6.91
CA PHE A 79 17.17 -1.74 6.57
C PHE A 79 16.61 -0.33 6.31
N ARG A 80 17.12 0.72 7.00
CA ARG A 80 16.43 2.01 7.08
C ARG A 80 17.28 3.27 6.96
N GLU A 81 18.59 3.21 7.23
CA GLU A 81 19.41 4.42 7.21
C GLU A 81 19.60 4.90 5.77
N THR A 82 18.90 5.97 5.41
CA THR A 82 19.33 6.83 4.29
C THR A 82 20.54 7.60 4.79
N GLU A 83 21.59 7.73 3.97
CA GLU A 83 22.80 8.46 4.37
C GLU A 83 22.44 9.85 4.93
N GLY A 84 22.88 10.13 6.17
CA GLY A 84 22.72 11.44 6.83
C GLY A 84 21.56 11.60 7.83
N LEU A 85 20.68 10.60 8.01
CA LEU A 85 19.59 10.67 9.00
C LEU A 85 19.99 10.11 10.36
N GLU A 86 19.99 10.94 11.41
CA GLU A 86 20.19 10.52 12.80
C GLU A 86 18.86 10.09 13.45
N TYR A 87 18.77 8.81 13.84
CA TYR A 87 17.55 8.23 14.40
C TYR A 87 17.48 8.22 15.93
N ASN A 88 18.59 8.44 16.64
CA ASN A 88 18.57 8.49 18.10
C ASN A 88 17.81 9.75 18.54
N GLY A 89 16.95 9.61 19.56
CA GLY A 89 16.10 10.72 20.02
C GLY A 89 14.82 10.92 19.20
N ARG A 90 14.64 10.21 18.07
CA ARG A 90 13.40 10.24 17.30
C ARG A 90 12.34 9.30 17.87
N PRO A 91 11.05 9.66 17.79
CA PRO A 91 9.98 8.75 18.18
C PRO A 91 9.85 7.58 17.19
N PHE A 92 9.68 6.36 17.71
CA PHE A 92 9.59 5.14 16.91
C PHE A 92 8.45 5.17 15.88
N HIS A 93 7.32 5.77 16.26
CA HIS A 93 6.16 5.85 15.38
C HIS A 93 6.40 6.72 14.14
N ALA A 94 7.32 7.70 14.19
CA ALA A 94 7.64 8.53 13.02
C ALA A 94 8.34 7.75 11.90
N LEU A 95 8.80 6.52 12.19
CA LEU A 95 9.43 5.69 11.18
C LEU A 95 8.41 5.17 10.16
N PHE A 96 7.18 4.83 10.52
CA PHE A 96 6.29 4.09 9.62
C PHE A 96 5.03 4.90 9.29
N SER A 97 4.68 4.95 8.00
CA SER A 97 3.50 5.69 7.53
C SER A 97 2.20 5.15 8.12
N SER A 98 2.13 3.86 8.47
CA SER A 98 1.00 3.29 9.20
C SER A 98 0.69 4.00 10.52
N PHE A 99 1.69 4.63 11.16
CA PHE A 99 1.49 5.38 12.41
C PHE A 99 1.13 6.85 12.19
N ALA A 100 0.90 7.30 10.95
CA ALA A 100 0.37 8.63 10.67
C ALA A 100 -1.04 8.79 11.26
N ASP A 101 -1.86 7.74 11.18
CA ASP A 101 -3.19 7.67 11.80
C ASP A 101 -3.11 7.85 13.33
N PRO A 102 -3.68 8.94 13.88
CA PRO A 102 -3.69 9.19 15.32
C PRO A 102 -4.38 8.09 16.12
N VAL A 103 -5.46 7.50 15.60
CA VAL A 103 -6.23 6.45 16.29
C VAL A 103 -5.38 5.20 16.40
N TYR A 104 -4.70 4.82 15.32
CA TYR A 104 -3.79 3.68 15.31
C TYR A 104 -2.62 3.87 16.30
N ARG A 105 -2.04 5.08 16.34
CA ARG A 105 -0.97 5.45 17.28
C ARG A 105 -1.42 5.42 18.73
N GLU A 106 -2.61 5.93 19.04
CA GLU A 106 -3.19 5.88 20.38
C GLU A 106 -3.45 4.45 20.83
N ASN A 107 -3.96 3.60 19.94
CA ASN A 107 -4.17 2.17 20.21
C ASN A 107 -2.86 1.43 20.51
N LEU A 108 -1.78 1.73 19.76
CA LEU A 108 -0.44 1.21 20.05
C LEU A 108 0.00 1.59 21.47
N ILE A 109 -0.06 2.87 21.82
CA ILE A 109 0.39 3.38 23.12
C ILE A 109 -0.47 2.79 24.26
N ALA A 110 -1.78 2.70 24.07
CA ALA A 110 -2.70 2.10 25.02
C ALA A 110 -2.39 0.61 25.25
N THR A 111 -2.11 -0.12 24.17
CA THR A 111 -1.74 -1.55 24.24
C THR A 111 -0.44 -1.76 24.99
N LEU A 112 0.58 -0.95 24.72
CA LEU A 112 1.88 -1.05 25.39
C LEU A 112 1.83 -0.66 26.87
N LYS A 113 0.81 0.09 27.31
CA LYS A 113 0.59 0.45 28.72
C LYS A 113 -0.38 -0.49 29.45
N ASN A 114 -1.00 -1.44 28.75
CA ASN A 114 -2.00 -2.33 29.32
C ASN A 114 -1.35 -3.59 29.93
N PRO A 115 -1.58 -3.92 31.21
CA PRO A 115 -1.10 -5.17 31.79
C PRO A 115 -1.71 -6.42 31.13
N GLU A 116 -2.95 -6.36 30.63
CA GLU A 116 -3.64 -7.52 30.03
C GLU A 116 -3.04 -7.94 28.68
N SER A 117 -2.42 -7.00 27.94
CA SER A 117 -1.66 -7.32 26.73
C SER A 117 -0.26 -7.87 27.03
N GLY A 118 0.13 -7.91 28.31
CA GLY A 118 1.50 -8.17 28.73
C GLY A 118 2.47 -7.05 28.34
N TYR A 119 1.97 -5.83 28.11
CA TYR A 119 2.73 -4.68 27.62
C TYR A 119 3.44 -4.92 26.28
N GLY A 120 3.05 -5.95 25.55
CA GLY A 120 3.57 -6.28 24.24
C GLY A 120 2.66 -5.75 23.15
N TRP A 121 3.24 -5.51 21.97
CA TRP A 121 2.47 -5.16 20.79
C TRP A 121 3.07 -5.86 19.56
N LYS A 122 2.19 -6.29 18.66
CA LYS A 122 2.59 -6.90 17.40
C LYS A 122 1.63 -6.48 16.31
N ASP A 123 2.16 -5.99 15.21
CA ASP A 123 1.38 -5.77 14.00
C ASP A 123 2.25 -5.71 12.75
N ARG A 124 1.60 -5.74 11.59
CA ARG A 124 2.21 -5.50 10.29
C ARG A 124 2.00 -4.04 9.90
N VAL A 125 3.09 -3.36 9.56
CA VAL A 125 3.06 -1.95 9.16
C VAL A 125 3.62 -1.76 7.76
N VAL A 126 3.16 -0.71 7.10
CA VAL A 126 3.67 -0.21 5.84
C VAL A 126 4.50 1.03 6.12
N GLY A 127 5.68 1.10 5.50
CA GLY A 127 6.54 2.27 5.53
C GLY A 127 7.03 2.64 4.14
N ARG A 128 7.61 3.84 4.02
CA ARG A 128 8.39 4.25 2.85
C ARG A 128 9.87 4.22 3.21
N GLY A 129 10.64 3.44 2.45
CA GLY A 129 12.08 3.27 2.59
C GLY A 129 12.88 4.27 1.77
N GLN A 130 14.15 3.93 1.50
CA GLN A 130 15.00 4.72 0.59
C GLN A 130 14.37 4.83 -0.81
N GLU A 131 14.64 5.94 -1.51
CA GLU A 131 14.14 6.20 -2.87
C GLU A 131 12.60 6.22 -3.01
N HIS A 132 11.86 6.43 -1.91
CA HIS A 132 10.38 6.41 -1.84
C HIS A 132 9.72 5.05 -2.08
N ARG A 133 10.47 3.95 -2.12
CA ARG A 133 9.87 2.61 -2.27
C ARG A 133 9.10 2.20 -1.03
N GLN A 134 7.90 1.67 -1.22
CA GLN A 134 7.12 1.10 -0.14
C GLN A 134 7.71 -0.24 0.32
N PHE A 135 7.71 -0.47 1.62
CA PHE A 135 8.05 -1.75 2.23
C PHE A 135 6.99 -2.14 3.25
N VAL A 136 6.92 -3.43 3.54
CA VAL A 136 6.04 -3.98 4.57
C VAL A 136 6.87 -4.74 5.59
N ALA A 137 6.64 -4.45 6.86
CA ALA A 137 7.38 -5.07 7.95
C ALA A 137 6.45 -5.55 9.06
N ASP A 138 6.76 -6.73 9.60
CA ASP A 138 6.18 -7.21 10.85
C ASP A 138 6.99 -6.62 12.01
N ILE A 139 6.32 -5.93 12.93
CA ILE A 139 6.94 -5.33 14.12
C ILE A 139 6.43 -6.04 15.36
N ASN A 140 7.35 -6.44 16.23
CA ASN A 140 7.06 -6.97 17.55
C ASN A 140 7.74 -6.08 18.59
N ILE A 141 6.98 -5.42 19.45
CA ILE A 141 7.47 -4.62 20.56
C ILE A 141 7.27 -5.42 21.84
N LEU A 142 8.38 -5.68 22.53
CA LEU A 142 8.43 -6.52 23.72
C LEU A 142 8.97 -5.71 24.92
N PRO A 143 8.35 -5.80 26.10
CA PRO A 143 8.91 -5.17 27.30
C PRO A 143 10.17 -5.92 27.74
N LEU A 144 11.22 -5.19 28.14
CA LEU A 144 12.49 -5.77 28.60
C LEU A 144 12.69 -5.65 30.12
N GLU A 145 12.37 -4.51 30.70
CA GLU A 145 12.60 -4.23 32.12
C GLU A 145 11.38 -3.56 32.73
N TYR A 146 11.02 -3.97 33.96
CA TYR A 146 9.87 -3.46 34.70
C TYR A 146 10.30 -2.63 35.90
N LYS A 147 9.67 -1.47 36.09
CA LYS A 147 9.73 -0.71 37.32
C LYS A 147 8.33 -0.31 37.75
N GLU A 148 8.03 -0.49 39.03
CA GLU A 148 6.74 -0.10 39.61
C GLU A 148 5.50 -0.59 38.81
N LYS A 149 5.60 -1.76 38.19
CA LYS A 149 4.56 -2.40 37.34
C LYS A 149 4.31 -1.77 35.98
N ALA A 150 5.26 -1.04 35.41
CA ALA A 150 5.26 -0.66 34.00
C ALA A 150 6.64 -0.92 33.38
N PRO A 151 6.72 -1.22 32.08
CA PRO A 151 8.01 -1.36 31.42
C PRO A 151 8.73 -0.02 31.29
N GLU A 152 10.01 0.03 31.65
CA GLU A 152 10.89 1.19 31.38
C GLU A 152 11.51 1.13 29.98
N TRP A 153 11.70 -0.09 29.46
CA TRP A 153 12.37 -0.36 28.20
C TRP A 153 11.57 -1.32 27.33
N TYR A 154 11.58 -1.07 26.03
CA TYR A 154 11.02 -1.96 25.03
C TYR A 154 12.06 -2.32 23.97
N LEU A 155 12.00 -3.56 23.48
CA LEU A 155 12.71 -4.02 22.30
C LEU A 155 11.74 -4.14 21.15
N ALA A 156 11.94 -3.37 20.10
CA ALA A 156 11.26 -3.56 18.83
C ALA A 156 12.10 -4.47 17.93
N VAL A 157 11.53 -5.61 17.55
CA VAL A 157 12.06 -6.54 16.55
C VAL A 157 11.29 -6.31 15.25
N ILE A 158 12.00 -5.98 14.19
CA ILE A 158 11.41 -5.65 12.89
C ILE A 158 11.84 -6.72 11.88
N THR A 159 10.90 -7.24 11.11
CA THR A 159 11.16 -8.21 10.05
C THR A 159 10.62 -7.66 8.74
N ASP A 160 11.51 -7.44 7.77
CA ASP A 160 11.11 -7.09 6.41
C ASP A 160 10.43 -8.30 5.75
N VAL A 161 9.16 -8.14 5.40
CA VAL A 161 8.35 -9.16 4.74
C VAL A 161 7.93 -8.73 3.33
N THR A 162 8.51 -7.64 2.82
CA THR A 162 8.15 -7.01 1.55
C THR A 162 8.20 -8.00 0.40
N GLU A 163 9.34 -8.67 0.20
CA GLU A 163 9.52 -9.62 -0.90
C GLU A 163 8.61 -10.84 -0.78
N HIS A 164 8.38 -11.32 0.44
CA HIS A 164 7.47 -12.44 0.67
C HIS A 164 6.01 -12.05 0.35
N GLN A 165 5.58 -10.87 0.77
CA GLN A 165 4.25 -10.36 0.47
C GLN A 165 4.07 -10.06 -1.02
N LYS A 166 5.05 -9.42 -1.66
CA LYS A 166 5.10 -9.21 -3.12
C LYS A 166 4.98 -10.56 -3.85
N SER A 167 5.68 -11.60 -3.39
CA SER A 167 5.61 -12.94 -3.95
C SER A 167 4.21 -13.58 -3.86
N ILE A 168 3.55 -13.49 -2.70
CA ILE A 168 2.18 -14.01 -2.52
C ILE A 168 1.20 -13.27 -3.41
N ILE A 169 1.28 -11.94 -3.42
CA ILE A 169 0.43 -11.09 -4.27
C ILE A 169 0.64 -11.45 -5.75
N LYS A 170 1.89 -11.62 -6.19
CA LYS A 170 2.23 -12.09 -7.55
C LYS A 170 1.69 -13.46 -7.88
N ALA A 171 1.76 -14.43 -6.97
CA ALA A 171 1.22 -15.76 -7.18
C ALA A 171 -0.31 -15.75 -7.32
N ASN A 172 -1.00 -14.95 -6.51
CA ASN A 172 -2.44 -14.73 -6.62
C ASN A 172 -2.78 -14.09 -7.97
N PHE A 173 -2.01 -13.08 -8.40
CA PHE A 173 -2.17 -12.44 -9.70
C PHE A 173 -2.07 -13.45 -10.84
N GLU A 174 -0.99 -14.23 -10.88
CA GLU A 174 -0.79 -15.21 -11.95
C GLU A 174 -1.93 -16.24 -12.00
N SER A 175 -2.50 -16.60 -10.85
CA SER A 175 -3.59 -17.57 -10.76
C SER A 175 -4.90 -17.02 -11.34
N ILE A 176 -5.29 -15.80 -10.98
CA ILE A 176 -6.49 -15.14 -11.51
C ILE A 176 -6.33 -14.89 -13.02
N LEU A 177 -5.17 -14.40 -13.44
CA LEU A 177 -4.88 -14.14 -14.84
C LEU A 177 -4.95 -15.41 -15.69
N LYS A 178 -4.37 -16.52 -15.20
CA LYS A 178 -4.47 -17.83 -15.87
C LYS A 178 -5.91 -18.31 -15.97
N ALA A 179 -6.74 -18.07 -14.95
CA ALA A 179 -8.16 -18.41 -15.01
C ALA A 179 -8.91 -17.59 -16.08
N SER A 180 -8.61 -16.29 -16.19
CA SER A 180 -9.19 -15.43 -17.23
C SER A 180 -8.79 -15.88 -18.63
N LEU A 181 -7.53 -16.26 -18.81
CA LEU A 181 -6.99 -16.75 -20.08
C LEU A 181 -7.66 -18.03 -20.59
N LEU A 182 -8.36 -18.80 -19.75
CA LEU A 182 -9.13 -19.97 -20.20
C LEU A 182 -10.37 -19.58 -21.00
N LYS A 183 -10.87 -18.35 -20.84
CA LYS A 183 -11.98 -17.79 -21.60
C LYS A 183 -11.55 -16.86 -22.73
N ASP A 184 -10.27 -16.54 -22.81
CA ASP A 184 -9.74 -15.64 -23.83
C ASP A 184 -9.14 -16.44 -25.00
N GLU A 185 -9.39 -15.99 -26.22
CA GLU A 185 -8.78 -16.58 -27.42
C GLU A 185 -7.35 -16.08 -27.64
N ASP A 186 -6.93 -15.02 -26.93
CA ASP A 186 -5.60 -14.45 -27.12
C ASP A 186 -4.52 -15.35 -26.50
N THR A 187 -3.62 -15.84 -27.36
CA THR A 187 -2.38 -16.47 -26.92
C THR A 187 -1.64 -15.45 -26.06
N GLY A 188 -1.47 -15.67 -24.74
CA GLY A 188 -1.01 -14.69 -23.72
C GLY A 188 0.24 -13.82 -24.00
N ASN A 189 0.84 -13.92 -25.19
CA ASN A 189 1.65 -12.90 -25.84
C ASN A 189 1.00 -11.50 -25.88
N HIS A 190 -0.32 -11.36 -26.05
CA HIS A 190 -0.96 -10.03 -25.99
C HIS A 190 -0.77 -9.37 -24.63
N ILE A 191 -1.09 -10.09 -23.55
CA ILE A 191 -0.90 -9.61 -22.18
C ILE A 191 0.56 -9.21 -21.94
N LYS A 192 1.52 -10.01 -22.39
CA LYS A 192 2.95 -9.67 -22.28
C LYS A 192 3.27 -8.35 -22.99
N ARG A 193 2.68 -8.09 -24.16
CA ARG A 193 2.87 -6.84 -24.90
C ARG A 193 2.22 -5.66 -24.18
N VAL A 194 0.98 -5.80 -23.72
CA VAL A 194 0.26 -4.75 -22.98
C VAL A 194 1.03 -4.33 -21.73
N ASN A 195 1.51 -5.29 -20.96
CA ASN A 195 2.38 -5.05 -19.79
C ASN A 195 3.65 -4.28 -20.17
N ALA A 196 4.37 -4.74 -21.21
CA ALA A 196 5.62 -4.12 -21.65
C ALA A 196 5.42 -2.69 -22.17
N TYR A 197 4.37 -2.46 -22.95
CA TYR A 197 4.04 -1.12 -23.45
C TYR A 197 3.67 -0.18 -22.31
N SER A 198 2.80 -0.63 -21.40
CA SER A 198 2.37 0.16 -20.25
C SER A 198 3.54 0.55 -19.34
N GLN A 199 4.45 -0.39 -19.08
CA GLN A 199 5.66 -0.15 -18.29
C GLN A 199 6.60 0.86 -18.98
N THR A 200 6.76 0.75 -20.30
CA THR A 200 7.61 1.65 -21.09
C THR A 200 7.05 3.07 -21.09
N ILE A 201 5.74 3.22 -21.31
CA ILE A 201 5.04 4.51 -21.25
C ILE A 201 5.19 5.12 -19.86
N ALA A 202 4.94 4.35 -18.79
CA ALA A 202 5.08 4.83 -17.42
C ALA A 202 6.52 5.27 -17.10
N SER A 203 7.52 4.50 -17.54
CA SER A 203 8.93 4.86 -17.37
C SER A 203 9.27 6.19 -18.03
N GLU A 204 8.72 6.45 -19.23
CA GLU A 204 8.87 7.72 -19.93
C GLU A 204 8.12 8.87 -19.25
N LEU A 205 7.09 8.61 -18.46
CA LEU A 205 6.35 9.65 -17.72
C LEU A 205 7.01 10.00 -16.37
N LYS A 206 7.92 9.15 -15.86
CA LYS A 206 8.63 9.36 -14.60
C LYS A 206 9.27 10.75 -14.54
N GLY A 207 8.89 11.54 -13.54
CA GLY A 207 9.43 12.88 -13.29
C GLY A 207 9.08 13.96 -14.32
N LYS A 208 8.27 13.66 -15.35
CA LYS A 208 7.86 14.65 -16.37
C LYS A 208 6.61 15.43 -15.97
N TYR A 209 5.76 14.87 -15.11
CA TYR A 209 4.48 15.45 -14.73
C TYR A 209 4.17 15.18 -13.25
N GLN A 210 3.78 16.22 -12.50
CA GLN A 210 3.02 16.06 -11.26
C GLN A 210 1.56 15.91 -11.66
N TRP A 211 1.06 14.68 -11.76
CA TRP A 211 -0.35 14.43 -12.01
C TRP A 211 -1.13 14.59 -10.71
N THR A 212 -1.92 15.65 -10.61
CA THR A 212 -2.75 15.94 -9.44
C THR A 212 -4.21 15.73 -9.82
N TYR A 213 -4.70 14.49 -9.89
CA TYR A 213 -6.15 14.26 -9.92
C TYR A 213 -6.57 13.04 -9.11
N PHE A 214 -7.58 13.27 -8.29
CA PHE A 214 -8.09 12.42 -7.23
C PHE A 214 -8.87 11.23 -7.77
N VAL A 215 -8.63 10.03 -7.23
CA VAL A 215 -9.58 8.92 -7.30
C VAL A 215 -9.55 8.17 -5.97
N ASP A 216 -10.64 8.28 -5.23
CA ASP A 216 -11.01 7.56 -3.99
C ASP A 216 -10.19 7.83 -2.71
N ASN A 217 -9.00 8.45 -2.79
CA ASN A 217 -8.23 8.86 -1.61
C ASN A 217 -7.49 10.19 -1.87
N PRO A 218 -7.68 11.24 -1.04
CA PRO A 218 -6.97 12.52 -1.16
C PRO A 218 -5.44 12.43 -1.02
N ASP A 219 -4.91 11.34 -0.46
CA ASP A 219 -3.47 11.07 -0.38
C ASP A 219 -2.85 10.53 -1.68
N ASP A 220 -3.67 10.25 -2.70
CA ASP A 220 -3.26 9.58 -3.93
C ASP A 220 -2.82 10.59 -5.01
N THR A 221 -1.85 11.45 -4.67
CA THR A 221 -1.06 12.13 -5.70
C THR A 221 -0.28 11.06 -6.44
N MET A 222 -0.74 10.64 -7.62
CA MET A 222 -0.05 9.63 -8.42
C MET A 222 1.22 10.21 -9.05
N LEU A 223 2.28 10.31 -8.24
CA LEU A 223 3.64 10.38 -8.75
C LEU A 223 3.91 9.09 -9.51
N VAL A 224 4.38 9.21 -10.75
CA VAL A 224 4.91 8.06 -11.48
C VAL A 224 6.29 7.76 -10.91
N ASP A 225 6.35 6.95 -9.86
CA ASP A 225 7.55 6.47 -9.22
C ASP A 225 7.91 5.04 -9.67
N ASP A 226 8.97 4.46 -9.09
CA ASP A 226 9.39 3.11 -9.44
C ASP A 226 8.35 2.05 -9.06
N ASP A 227 7.62 2.25 -7.97
CA ASP A 227 6.56 1.33 -7.54
C ASP A 227 5.38 1.37 -8.52
N PHE A 228 5.01 2.55 -9.04
CA PHE A 228 4.01 2.68 -10.08
C PHE A 228 4.42 1.93 -11.36
N ILE A 229 5.67 2.11 -11.80
CA ILE A 229 6.22 1.50 -13.02
C ILE A 229 6.29 -0.02 -12.88
N GLU A 230 6.76 -0.52 -11.73
CA GLU A 230 6.80 -1.95 -11.43
C GLU A 230 5.38 -2.54 -11.43
N ASN A 231 4.45 -1.88 -10.73
CA ASN A 231 3.07 -2.34 -10.64
C ASN A 231 2.39 -2.35 -12.02
N ILE A 232 2.43 -1.27 -12.79
CA ILE A 232 1.70 -1.22 -14.08
C ILE A 232 2.27 -2.23 -15.09
N GLY A 233 3.57 -2.52 -15.02
CA GLY A 233 4.21 -3.57 -15.84
C GLY A 233 3.77 -5.00 -15.51
N LEU A 234 3.07 -5.21 -14.39
CA LEU A 234 2.43 -6.48 -14.05
C LEU A 234 0.91 -6.42 -14.23
N LEU A 235 0.29 -5.32 -13.79
CA LEU A 235 -1.15 -5.21 -13.56
C LEU A 235 -1.97 -4.83 -14.79
N ALA A 236 -1.36 -4.30 -15.84
CA ALA A 236 -2.05 -3.98 -17.09
C ALA A 236 -2.73 -5.22 -17.72
N ALA A 237 -2.20 -6.41 -17.46
CA ALA A 237 -2.74 -7.71 -17.81
C ALA A 237 -4.18 -7.96 -17.35
N PHE A 238 -4.63 -7.26 -16.30
CA PHE A 238 -5.94 -7.46 -15.69
C PHE A 238 -7.08 -6.71 -16.36
N HIS A 239 -6.81 -5.89 -17.37
CA HIS A 239 -7.85 -5.06 -18.01
C HIS A 239 -9.08 -5.88 -18.39
N ASP A 240 -8.87 -7.08 -18.95
CA ASP A 240 -9.90 -7.97 -19.45
C ASP A 240 -10.37 -9.07 -18.48
N VAL A 241 -9.92 -9.07 -17.21
CA VAL A 241 -10.24 -10.15 -16.26
C VAL A 241 -11.75 -10.37 -16.06
N GLY A 242 -12.55 -9.32 -16.25
CA GLY A 242 -13.99 -9.37 -16.12
C GLY A 242 -14.71 -10.19 -17.20
N LYS A 243 -14.02 -10.52 -18.31
CA LYS A 243 -14.57 -11.41 -19.36
C LYS A 243 -14.89 -12.81 -18.83
N ILE A 244 -14.36 -13.19 -17.67
CA ILE A 244 -14.79 -14.40 -16.93
C ILE A 244 -16.32 -14.42 -16.74
N GLY A 245 -16.93 -13.26 -16.48
CA GLY A 245 -18.38 -13.11 -16.31
C GLY A 245 -19.19 -13.13 -17.62
N THR A 246 -18.54 -12.97 -18.78
CA THR A 246 -19.23 -12.90 -20.07
C THR A 246 -19.67 -14.30 -20.53
N PRO A 247 -20.93 -14.47 -21.00
CA PRO A 247 -21.39 -15.73 -21.59
C PRO A 247 -20.57 -16.13 -22.82
N GLU A 248 -20.24 -17.42 -22.95
CA GLU A 248 -19.45 -17.93 -24.09
C GLU A 248 -20.13 -17.69 -25.44
N SER A 249 -21.47 -17.73 -25.50
CA SER A 249 -22.22 -17.47 -26.73
C SER A 249 -22.04 -16.04 -27.26
N ILE A 250 -21.64 -15.11 -26.39
CA ILE A 250 -21.32 -13.71 -26.73
C ILE A 250 -19.81 -13.59 -26.95
N LEU A 251 -19.01 -14.11 -26.02
CA LEU A 251 -17.55 -13.96 -26.02
C LEU A 251 -16.87 -14.65 -27.23
N LEU A 252 -17.35 -15.83 -27.62
CA LEU A 252 -16.80 -16.66 -28.71
C LEU A 252 -17.65 -16.59 -29.98
N LYS A 253 -18.50 -15.56 -30.10
CA LYS A 253 -19.39 -15.44 -31.25
C LYS A 253 -18.57 -15.15 -32.52
N ASN A 254 -18.68 -16.06 -33.49
CA ASN A 254 -18.10 -15.85 -34.82
C ASN A 254 -18.99 -14.90 -35.66
N GLY A 255 -18.91 -13.60 -35.41
CA GLY A 255 -19.66 -12.56 -36.12
C GLY A 255 -19.86 -11.29 -35.29
N GLU A 256 -20.56 -10.30 -35.85
CA GLU A 256 -20.86 -9.06 -35.13
C GLU A 256 -21.80 -9.31 -33.94
N LEU A 257 -21.54 -8.61 -32.85
CA LEU A 257 -22.43 -8.53 -31.70
C LEU A 257 -23.59 -7.59 -32.02
N ASN A 258 -24.81 -7.98 -31.71
CA ASN A 258 -25.96 -7.08 -31.73
C ASN A 258 -25.95 -6.14 -30.50
N ASP A 259 -26.88 -5.20 -30.44
CA ASP A 259 -26.90 -4.18 -29.37
C ASP A 259 -27.03 -4.77 -27.95
N ASP A 260 -27.84 -5.83 -27.77
CA ASP A 260 -28.02 -6.50 -26.48
C ASP A 260 -26.77 -7.28 -26.07
N GLU A 261 -26.16 -7.99 -27.02
CA GLU A 261 -24.90 -8.70 -26.80
C GLU A 261 -23.75 -7.72 -26.49
N TRP A 262 -23.74 -6.57 -27.15
CA TRP A 262 -22.79 -5.50 -26.90
C TRP A 262 -23.00 -4.86 -25.53
N ALA A 263 -24.25 -4.72 -25.07
CA ALA A 263 -24.55 -4.25 -23.72
C ALA A 263 -23.93 -5.18 -22.67
N VAL A 264 -24.08 -6.51 -22.84
CA VAL A 264 -23.45 -7.51 -21.95
C VAL A 264 -21.93 -7.49 -22.05
N MET A 265 -21.35 -7.37 -23.25
CA MET A 265 -19.90 -7.30 -23.43
C MET A 265 -19.30 -6.10 -22.68
N LYS A 266 -19.99 -4.96 -22.67
CA LYS A 266 -19.56 -3.73 -21.97
C LYS A 266 -19.61 -3.81 -20.44
N GLU A 267 -20.12 -4.89 -19.87
CA GLU A 267 -20.11 -5.11 -18.41
C GLU A 267 -18.76 -5.61 -17.89
N HIS A 268 -17.90 -6.16 -18.75
CA HIS A 268 -16.63 -6.75 -18.30
C HIS A 268 -15.72 -5.78 -17.53
N PRO A 269 -15.65 -4.45 -17.78
CA PRO A 269 -14.86 -3.55 -16.96
C PRO A 269 -15.38 -3.50 -15.52
N ALA A 270 -16.71 -3.43 -15.34
CA ALA A 270 -17.35 -3.44 -14.03
C ALA A 270 -17.19 -4.80 -13.31
N ASN A 271 -17.34 -5.90 -14.05
CA ASN A 271 -17.11 -7.25 -13.51
C ASN A 271 -15.64 -7.45 -13.10
N GLY A 272 -14.69 -6.92 -13.87
CA GLY A 272 -13.27 -6.97 -13.53
C GLY A 272 -12.95 -6.16 -12.28
N ALA A 273 -13.55 -4.98 -12.15
CA ALA A 273 -13.45 -4.16 -10.94
C ALA A 273 -14.03 -4.88 -9.71
N LEU A 274 -15.14 -5.63 -9.88
CA LEU A 274 -15.74 -6.45 -8.81
C LEU A 274 -14.83 -7.61 -8.41
N ILE A 275 -14.25 -8.33 -9.37
CA ILE A 275 -13.28 -9.42 -9.12
C ILE A 275 -12.07 -8.91 -8.33
N LEU A 276 -11.65 -7.67 -8.61
CA LEU A 276 -10.47 -7.04 -8.02
C LEU A 276 -10.80 -6.10 -6.84
N ASP A 277 -12.02 -6.12 -6.32
CA ASP A 277 -12.47 -5.14 -5.32
C ASP A 277 -11.66 -5.23 -4.02
N SER A 278 -11.40 -6.45 -3.56
CA SER A 278 -10.58 -6.74 -2.38
C SER A 278 -9.08 -6.89 -2.70
N HIS A 279 -8.65 -6.48 -3.89
CA HIS A 279 -7.26 -6.62 -4.30
C HIS A 279 -6.36 -5.60 -3.56
N PRO A 280 -5.23 -6.01 -2.94
CA PRO A 280 -4.39 -5.12 -2.12
C PRO A 280 -3.73 -3.98 -2.88
N VAL A 281 -3.65 -4.06 -4.21
CA VAL A 281 -3.12 -3.00 -5.09
C VAL A 281 -4.26 -2.39 -5.90
N PRO A 282 -4.74 -1.16 -5.57
CA PRO A 282 -5.89 -0.52 -6.22
C PRO A 282 -5.73 -0.30 -7.73
N MET A 283 -4.49 -0.19 -8.21
CA MET A 283 -4.17 0.01 -9.63
C MET A 283 -4.82 -1.05 -10.53
N ALA A 284 -4.85 -2.32 -10.12
CA ALA A 284 -5.45 -3.40 -10.90
C ALA A 284 -6.96 -3.16 -11.12
N LYS A 285 -7.69 -2.82 -10.05
CA LYS A 285 -9.12 -2.48 -10.11
C LYS A 285 -9.36 -1.27 -11.02
N ARG A 286 -8.54 -0.23 -10.90
CA ARG A 286 -8.63 1.00 -11.72
C ARG A 286 -8.46 0.72 -13.21
N ILE A 287 -7.48 -0.11 -13.57
CA ILE A 287 -7.25 -0.54 -14.95
C ILE A 287 -8.46 -1.31 -15.47
N ALA A 288 -8.87 -2.38 -14.77
CA ALA A 288 -10.03 -3.18 -15.18
C ALA A 288 -11.29 -2.33 -15.36
N ARG A 289 -11.57 -1.43 -14.42
CA ARG A 289 -12.76 -0.57 -14.42
C ARG A 289 -12.84 0.40 -15.60
N SER A 290 -11.71 0.95 -16.05
CA SER A 290 -11.70 2.18 -16.85
C SER A 290 -10.84 2.14 -18.12
N HIS A 291 -10.25 0.99 -18.48
CA HIS A 291 -9.40 0.87 -19.68
C HIS A 291 -10.14 1.07 -21.02
N HIS A 292 -11.48 1.11 -21.01
CA HIS A 292 -12.30 1.46 -22.17
C HIS A 292 -12.91 2.87 -22.09
N GLU A 293 -12.57 3.64 -21.07
CA GLU A 293 -12.90 5.06 -21.03
C GLU A 293 -12.07 5.80 -22.08
N ARG A 294 -12.63 6.87 -22.64
CA ARG A 294 -11.98 7.69 -23.66
C ARG A 294 -11.85 9.10 -23.15
N TRP A 295 -10.73 9.75 -23.47
CA TRP A 295 -10.42 11.10 -22.98
C TRP A 295 -11.55 12.11 -23.23
N ASP A 296 -12.29 11.96 -24.34
CA ASP A 296 -13.39 12.81 -24.76
C ASP A 296 -14.76 12.47 -24.12
N GLY A 297 -14.80 11.55 -23.14
CA GLY A 297 -16.03 11.12 -22.49
C GLY A 297 -16.89 10.16 -23.31
N THR A 298 -16.46 9.73 -24.51
CA THR A 298 -17.24 8.80 -25.36
C THR A 298 -17.02 7.32 -25.02
N GLY A 299 -16.22 7.04 -23.99
CA GLY A 299 -15.91 5.69 -23.52
C GLY A 299 -17.00 5.07 -22.64
N TYR A 300 -16.68 3.92 -22.08
CA TYR A 300 -17.57 3.13 -21.22
C TYR A 300 -16.78 2.46 -20.09
N PRO A 301 -17.44 2.05 -18.97
CA PRO A 301 -18.89 2.04 -18.74
C PRO A 301 -19.47 3.31 -18.11
N TYR A 302 -18.64 4.27 -17.66
CA TYR A 302 -19.10 5.47 -16.95
C TYR A 302 -19.01 6.74 -17.79
N SER A 303 -18.37 6.70 -18.97
CA SER A 303 -18.20 7.86 -19.85
C SER A 303 -17.44 8.99 -19.17
N LEU A 304 -16.32 8.63 -18.54
CA LEU A 304 -15.47 9.55 -17.79
C LEU A 304 -14.71 10.48 -18.75
N GLU A 305 -14.66 11.76 -18.42
CA GLU A 305 -13.82 12.73 -19.12
C GLU A 305 -12.38 12.68 -18.56
N GLY A 306 -11.37 12.81 -19.43
CA GLY A 306 -9.99 12.51 -19.05
C GLY A 306 -9.37 13.46 -18.01
N ASP A 307 -9.77 14.73 -18.02
CA ASP A 307 -9.27 15.81 -17.18
C ASP A 307 -10.27 16.27 -16.10
N ASP A 308 -11.36 15.52 -15.88
CA ASP A 308 -12.30 15.85 -14.81
C ASP A 308 -11.59 15.75 -13.44
N PRO A 309 -11.60 16.82 -12.65
CA PRO A 309 -10.84 16.88 -11.40
C PRO A 309 -11.39 15.98 -10.29
N LYS A 310 -12.63 15.51 -10.43
CA LYS A 310 -13.36 14.72 -9.43
C LYS A 310 -13.65 13.29 -9.92
N TRP A 311 -13.83 13.10 -11.23
CA TRP A 311 -14.25 11.84 -11.85
C TRP A 311 -13.34 11.40 -13.01
N GLY A 312 -12.15 11.99 -13.12
CA GLY A 312 -11.24 11.75 -14.23
C GLY A 312 -10.80 10.29 -14.39
N ILE A 313 -10.37 9.93 -15.60
CA ILE A 313 -9.87 8.59 -15.90
C ILE A 313 -8.56 8.36 -15.12
N PRO A 314 -8.44 7.27 -14.33
CA PRO A 314 -7.20 6.95 -13.62
C PRO A 314 -6.00 6.90 -14.57
N LEU A 315 -4.84 7.45 -14.15
CA LEU A 315 -3.64 7.48 -15.01
C LEU A 315 -3.25 6.09 -15.49
N SER A 316 -3.31 5.09 -14.61
CA SER A 316 -3.03 3.70 -14.99
C SER A 316 -3.97 3.18 -16.07
N ALA A 317 -5.25 3.56 -16.07
CA ALA A 317 -6.19 3.16 -17.11
C ALA A 317 -5.92 3.91 -18.43
N ARG A 318 -5.56 5.20 -18.37
CA ARG A 318 -5.16 5.99 -19.55
C ARG A 318 -3.90 5.47 -20.25
N ILE A 319 -2.96 4.90 -19.48
CA ILE A 319 -1.75 4.29 -20.05
C ILE A 319 -2.08 2.97 -20.76
N VAL A 320 -3.07 2.23 -20.27
CA VAL A 320 -3.43 0.90 -20.77
C VAL A 320 -4.39 0.96 -21.98
N ALA A 321 -5.26 1.97 -22.03
CA ALA A 321 -6.20 2.22 -23.13
C ALA A 321 -5.49 2.56 -24.46
#